data_AF-A0A7Z0BR24-F1
#
_entry.id   AF-A0A7Z0BR24-F1
#
_cell.length_a   1.000
_cell.length_b   1.000
_cell.length_c   1.000
_cell.angle_alpha   90.00
_cell.angle_beta   90.00
_cell.angle_gamma   90.00
#
_symmetry.space_group_name_H-M   'P 1'
#
loop_
_entity.id
_entity.type
_entity.pdbx_description
1 polymer ?
#
loop_
_entity_poly.entity_id
_entity_poly.type
_entity_poly.pdbx_seq_one_letter_code
_entity_poly.pdbx_strand_id
1 'polypeptide(L)'
;MYTMTSTCFQVMAKTLLEQGIDPSKLDHQLVVALSRGAPIRLVQVYGLFSQATEQANNPDIGLATYVHAHPSILGAQCYSIMSSPTLGCALKLLADFHPLTSNGSHILLEQGHGTLKLVGLEVGTAPTPAPRAFIDAGAALTLGLIHWLTPHEKPMPLAAEFTYPQPENTERLQQLFGENLRFSAPHNSLTFHEKISDYTLPTADEALHVMHQEYAQARLDDMVNGSIAARVVRLLVEQLTQGLNPSLSEIADTLSMSKRSLQHALERETVSFTQLLEESRLKLAHNFLRNSNRSLKYISATLGFRDQSSFHKASMRWFGMPPSQYRNRQEEC
;
A
#
# COMPACT_ATOMS: atom_id res chain seq x y z
N MET A 1 -11.73 10.47 1.98
CA MET A 1 -12.52 9.25 2.29
C MET A 1 -11.83 8.04 1.67
N TYR A 2 -11.46 7.04 2.47
CA TYR A 2 -10.68 5.89 2.01
C TYR A 2 -11.55 4.82 1.33
N THR A 3 -11.11 4.35 0.16
CA THR A 3 -11.81 3.42 -0.71
C THR A 3 -10.87 2.40 -1.35
N MET A 4 -11.45 1.33 -1.88
CA MET A 4 -10.81 0.40 -2.81
C MET A 4 -11.67 0.21 -4.05
N THR A 5 -11.08 -0.29 -5.13
CA THR A 5 -11.83 -0.64 -6.34
C THR A 5 -12.83 -1.76 -6.09
N SER A 6 -13.96 -1.71 -6.80
CA SER A 6 -14.97 -2.76 -6.79
C SER A 6 -14.39 -4.11 -7.25
N THR A 7 -13.51 -4.11 -8.25
CA THR A 7 -12.84 -5.32 -8.77
C THR A 7 -11.99 -6.03 -7.72
N CYS A 8 -11.20 -5.30 -6.94
CA CYS A 8 -10.43 -5.88 -5.84
C CYS A 8 -11.37 -6.43 -4.77
N PHE A 9 -12.40 -5.67 -4.40
CA PHE A 9 -13.39 -6.11 -3.42
C PHE A 9 -14.19 -7.35 -3.86
N GLN A 10 -14.47 -7.52 -5.15
CA GLN A 10 -15.20 -8.69 -5.68
C GLN A 10 -14.51 -10.02 -5.34
N VAL A 11 -13.18 -10.05 -5.31
CA VAL A 11 -12.44 -11.28 -4.96
C VAL A 11 -12.54 -11.58 -3.47
N MET A 12 -12.47 -10.56 -2.63
CA MET A 12 -12.74 -10.72 -1.20
C MET A 12 -14.18 -11.20 -0.96
N ALA A 13 -15.16 -10.59 -1.62
CA ALA A 13 -16.57 -10.98 -1.52
C ALA A 13 -16.82 -12.42 -2.02
N LYS A 14 -16.20 -12.83 -3.14
CA LYS A 14 -16.25 -14.21 -3.64
C LYS A 14 -15.69 -15.20 -2.63
N THR A 15 -14.55 -14.87 -2.02
CA THR A 15 -13.94 -15.71 -0.99
C THR A 15 -14.90 -15.92 0.19
N LEU A 16 -15.55 -14.84 0.67
CA LEU A 16 -16.54 -14.94 1.74
C LEU A 16 -17.72 -15.84 1.36
N LEU A 17 -18.23 -15.71 0.13
CA LEU A 17 -19.33 -16.55 -0.37
C LEU A 17 -18.97 -18.04 -0.36
N GLU A 18 -17.76 -18.39 -0.80
CA GLU A 18 -17.28 -19.78 -0.79
C GLU A 18 -17.06 -20.33 0.63
N GLN A 19 -16.84 -19.44 1.61
CA GLN A 19 -16.81 -19.78 3.03
C GLN A 19 -18.21 -19.79 3.67
N GLY A 20 -19.28 -19.70 2.86
CA GLY A 20 -20.67 -19.74 3.32
C GLY A 20 -21.20 -18.41 3.89
N ILE A 21 -20.44 -17.32 3.75
CA ILE A 21 -20.81 -15.99 4.21
C ILE A 21 -21.28 -15.16 3.02
N ASP A 22 -22.56 -14.82 2.99
CA ASP A 22 -23.15 -14.01 1.92
C ASP A 22 -23.01 -12.50 2.22
N PRO A 23 -22.14 -11.76 1.51
CA PRO A 23 -21.95 -10.33 1.76
C PRO A 23 -23.23 -9.51 1.56
N SER A 24 -24.18 -10.00 0.75
CA SER A 24 -25.45 -9.32 0.51
C SER A 24 -26.37 -9.29 1.72
N LYS A 25 -26.25 -10.29 2.60
CA LYS A 25 -27.00 -10.38 3.84
C LYS A 25 -26.40 -9.53 4.96
N LEU A 26 -25.10 -9.23 4.85
CA LEU A 26 -24.34 -8.44 5.82
C LEU A 26 -24.40 -6.93 5.53
N ASP A 27 -24.31 -6.53 4.25
CA ASP A 27 -24.49 -5.12 3.85
C ASP A 27 -25.04 -5.03 2.42
N HIS A 28 -26.34 -4.73 2.29
CA HIS A 28 -27.01 -4.56 1.00
C HIS A 28 -26.47 -3.35 0.21
N GLN A 29 -25.91 -2.32 0.86
CA GLN A 29 -25.34 -1.17 0.15
C GLN A 29 -24.04 -1.54 -0.58
N LEU A 30 -23.27 -2.50 -0.04
CA LEU A 30 -22.07 -3.02 -0.71
C LEU A 30 -22.41 -3.70 -2.04
N VAL A 31 -23.50 -4.47 -2.09
CA VAL A 31 -23.94 -5.17 -3.31
C VAL A 31 -24.38 -4.19 -4.39
N VAL A 32 -25.06 -3.12 -4.01
CA VAL A 32 -25.47 -2.06 -4.94
C VAL A 32 -24.24 -1.33 -5.49
N ALA A 33 -23.25 -1.04 -4.65
CA ALA A 33 -22.01 -0.38 -5.07
C ALA A 33 -21.18 -1.28 -6.00
N LEU A 34 -21.08 -2.57 -5.69
CA LEU A 34 -20.47 -3.60 -6.53
C LEU A 34 -21.11 -3.67 -7.93
N SER A 35 -22.44 -3.67 -7.98
CA SER A 35 -23.21 -3.75 -9.23
C SER A 35 -23.01 -2.53 -10.13
N ARG A 36 -22.64 -1.38 -9.55
CA ARG A 36 -22.38 -0.12 -10.26
C ARG A 36 -20.90 0.09 -10.60
N GLY A 37 -20.02 -0.83 -10.21
CA GLY A 37 -18.58 -0.69 -10.37
C GLY A 37 -17.96 0.44 -9.55
N ALA A 38 -18.70 1.06 -8.62
CA ALA A 38 -18.23 2.20 -7.85
C ALA A 38 -17.17 1.77 -6.81
N PRO A 39 -16.19 2.64 -6.47
CA PRO A 39 -15.28 2.37 -5.37
C PRO A 39 -16.01 2.12 -4.06
N ILE A 40 -15.50 1.17 -3.28
CA ILE A 40 -16.08 0.72 -2.02
C ILE A 40 -15.34 1.36 -0.86
N ARG A 41 -16.05 1.92 0.11
CA ARG A 41 -15.43 2.54 1.29
C ARG A 41 -14.78 1.47 2.18
N LEU A 42 -13.53 1.71 2.60
CA LEU A 42 -12.81 0.75 3.44
C LEU A 42 -13.53 0.44 4.75
N VAL A 43 -14.18 1.44 5.37
CA VAL A 43 -14.97 1.21 6.59
C VAL A 43 -16.08 0.17 6.42
N GLN A 44 -16.69 0.08 5.23
CA GLN A 44 -17.71 -0.92 4.93
C GLN A 44 -17.09 -2.30 4.74
N VAL A 45 -15.93 -2.36 4.06
CA VAL A 45 -15.17 -3.60 3.90
C VAL A 45 -14.70 -4.13 5.26
N TYR A 46 -14.22 -3.25 6.15
CA TYR A 46 -13.79 -3.62 7.49
C TYR A 46 -14.96 -4.16 8.31
N GLY A 47 -16.10 -3.46 8.29
CA GLY A 47 -17.33 -3.95 8.94
C GLY A 47 -17.75 -5.34 8.45
N LEU A 48 -17.68 -5.57 7.14
CA LEU A 48 -18.00 -6.87 6.54
C LEU A 48 -17.06 -7.98 7.00
N PHE A 49 -15.74 -7.74 7.00
CA PHE A 49 -14.77 -8.73 7.46
C PHE A 49 -14.94 -9.06 8.95
N SER A 50 -15.19 -8.07 9.81
CA SER A 50 -15.47 -8.32 11.22
C SER A 50 -16.71 -9.20 11.42
N GLN A 51 -17.83 -8.85 10.75
CA GLN A 51 -19.06 -9.65 10.82
C GLN A 51 -18.88 -11.06 10.26
N ALA A 52 -18.15 -11.21 9.16
CA ALA A 52 -17.87 -12.50 8.54
C ALA A 52 -17.03 -13.41 9.47
N THR A 53 -16.02 -12.85 10.14
CA THR A 53 -15.21 -13.63 11.09
C THR A 53 -16.02 -14.13 12.28
N GLU A 54 -16.93 -13.30 12.81
CA GLU A 54 -17.82 -13.67 13.92
C GLU A 54 -18.83 -14.75 13.49
N GLN A 55 -19.49 -14.57 12.33
CA GLN A 55 -20.49 -15.51 11.84
C GLN A 55 -19.88 -16.87 11.46
N ALA A 56 -18.70 -16.89 10.85
CA ALA A 56 -18.02 -18.12 10.45
C ALA A 56 -17.29 -18.79 11.63
N ASN A 57 -17.13 -18.10 12.77
CA ASN A 57 -16.21 -18.48 13.84
C ASN A 57 -14.82 -18.87 13.32
N ASN A 58 -14.33 -18.11 12.33
CA ASN A 58 -13.10 -18.39 11.60
C ASN A 58 -12.30 -17.09 11.43
N PRO A 59 -11.32 -16.82 12.31
CA PRO A 59 -10.53 -15.59 12.22
C PRO A 59 -9.54 -15.61 11.03
N ASP A 60 -9.31 -16.78 10.42
CA ASP A 60 -8.40 -16.99 9.30
C ASP A 60 -9.09 -16.89 7.94
N ILE A 61 -10.37 -16.47 7.90
CA ILE A 61 -11.18 -16.41 6.68
C ILE A 61 -10.53 -15.56 5.58
N GLY A 62 -9.75 -14.54 5.97
CA GLY A 62 -8.98 -13.70 5.05
C GLY A 62 -7.94 -14.48 4.24
N LEU A 63 -7.30 -15.50 4.83
CA LEU A 63 -6.26 -16.28 4.17
C LEU A 63 -6.78 -17.06 2.95
N ALA A 64 -8.08 -17.34 2.89
CA ALA A 64 -8.71 -18.03 1.77
C ALA A 64 -8.67 -17.21 0.46
N THR A 65 -8.37 -15.90 0.51
CA THR A 65 -8.25 -15.10 -0.72
C THR A 65 -7.07 -15.52 -1.60
N TYR A 66 -6.06 -16.21 -1.02
CA TYR A 66 -4.87 -16.69 -1.73
C TYR A 66 -5.22 -17.46 -3.01
N VAL A 67 -6.18 -18.39 -2.97
CA VAL A 67 -6.53 -19.25 -4.12
C VAL A 67 -7.27 -18.50 -5.22
N HIS A 68 -7.73 -17.28 -4.94
CA HIS A 68 -8.42 -16.42 -5.89
C HIS A 68 -7.56 -15.27 -6.40
N ALA A 69 -6.29 -15.23 -5.99
CA ALA A 69 -5.36 -14.23 -6.47
C ALA A 69 -5.14 -14.37 -7.98
N HIS A 70 -5.40 -13.29 -8.71
CA HIS A 70 -5.22 -13.20 -10.14
C HIS A 70 -4.94 -11.73 -10.49
N PRO A 71 -4.06 -11.41 -11.46
CA PRO A 71 -3.75 -10.02 -11.78
C PRO A 71 -4.97 -9.16 -12.08
N SER A 72 -6.01 -9.73 -12.70
CA SER A 72 -7.25 -9.00 -13.06
C SER A 72 -7.93 -8.28 -11.89
N ILE A 73 -7.66 -8.69 -10.63
CA ILE A 73 -8.18 -8.01 -9.43
C ILE A 73 -7.71 -6.56 -9.33
N LEU A 74 -6.58 -6.24 -9.97
CA LEU A 74 -6.00 -4.92 -9.95
C LEU A 74 -6.69 -3.99 -10.95
N GLY A 75 -7.46 -4.51 -11.92
CA GLY A 75 -7.99 -3.71 -13.02
C GLY A 75 -6.97 -3.56 -14.15
N ALA A 76 -7.10 -2.54 -14.98
CA ALA A 76 -6.36 -2.46 -16.24
C ALA A 76 -4.83 -2.33 -16.07
N GLN A 77 -4.32 -1.84 -14.93
CA GLN A 77 -2.88 -1.82 -14.64
C GLN A 77 -2.29 -3.23 -14.50
N CYS A 78 -3.11 -4.27 -14.30
CA CYS A 78 -2.63 -5.64 -14.21
C CYS A 78 -1.86 -6.09 -15.45
N TYR A 79 -2.21 -5.56 -16.63
CA TYR A 79 -1.55 -5.93 -17.87
C TYR A 79 -0.07 -5.53 -17.88
N SER A 80 0.27 -4.38 -17.28
CA SER A 80 1.66 -3.92 -17.15
C SER A 80 2.48 -4.84 -16.24
N ILE A 81 1.86 -5.34 -15.17
CA ILE A 81 2.45 -6.31 -14.24
C ILE A 81 2.63 -7.67 -14.94
N MET A 82 1.62 -8.16 -15.65
CA MET A 82 1.67 -9.46 -16.35
C MET A 82 2.71 -9.49 -17.47
N SER A 83 2.81 -8.41 -18.25
CA SER A 83 3.77 -8.31 -19.36
C SER A 83 5.19 -7.95 -18.93
N SER A 84 5.43 -7.73 -17.62
CA SER A 84 6.75 -7.37 -17.10
C SER A 84 7.79 -8.45 -17.39
N PRO A 85 9.05 -8.06 -17.66
CA PRO A 85 10.11 -9.02 -17.98
C PRO A 85 10.49 -9.89 -16.78
N THR A 86 10.51 -9.30 -15.58
CA THR A 86 10.86 -10.01 -14.34
C THR A 86 9.89 -9.73 -13.21
N LEU A 87 9.91 -10.59 -12.19
CA LEU A 87 9.13 -10.39 -10.97
C LEU A 87 9.50 -9.09 -10.27
N GLY A 88 10.78 -8.69 -10.26
CA GLY A 88 11.20 -7.40 -9.70
C GLY A 88 10.51 -6.21 -10.39
N CYS A 89 10.46 -6.21 -11.72
CA CYS A 89 9.73 -5.19 -12.50
C CYS A 89 8.23 -5.21 -12.16
N ALA A 90 7.62 -6.39 -12.11
CA ALA A 90 6.20 -6.55 -11.79
C ALA A 90 5.84 -6.05 -10.39
N LEU A 91 6.66 -6.38 -9.37
CA LEU A 91 6.46 -5.94 -8.00
C LEU A 91 6.65 -4.43 -7.84
N LYS A 92 7.55 -3.83 -8.62
CA LYS A 92 7.69 -2.38 -8.65
C LYS A 92 6.45 -1.71 -9.22
N LEU A 93 5.93 -2.20 -10.35
CA LEU A 93 4.68 -1.70 -10.92
C LEU A 93 3.47 -1.93 -10.01
N LEU A 94 3.45 -3.04 -9.26
CA LEU A 94 2.43 -3.29 -8.25
C LEU A 94 2.44 -2.19 -7.17
N ALA A 95 3.63 -1.80 -6.68
CA ALA A 95 3.77 -0.72 -5.72
C ALA A 95 3.41 0.65 -6.32
N ASP A 96 3.95 0.98 -7.50
CA ASP A 96 3.77 2.28 -8.17
C ASP A 96 2.31 2.53 -8.57
N PHE A 97 1.59 1.48 -9.00
CA PHE A 97 0.19 1.57 -9.43
C PHE A 97 -0.82 1.15 -8.35
N HIS A 98 -0.39 0.82 -7.13
CA HIS A 98 -1.30 0.54 -6.01
C HIS A 98 -2.35 1.64 -5.76
N PRO A 99 -2.06 2.95 -5.93
CA PRO A 99 -3.07 4.01 -5.77
C PRO A 99 -4.29 3.88 -6.70
N LEU A 100 -4.16 3.19 -7.84
CA LEU A 100 -5.29 2.89 -8.74
C LEU A 100 -6.23 1.82 -8.15
N THR A 101 -5.76 1.03 -7.18
CA THR A 101 -6.52 -0.06 -6.53
C THR A 101 -7.12 0.38 -5.19
N SER A 102 -6.39 1.14 -4.37
CA SER A 102 -6.90 1.70 -3.12
C SER A 102 -6.14 2.97 -2.73
N ASN A 103 -6.84 3.92 -2.10
CA ASN A 103 -6.24 5.12 -1.50
C ASN A 103 -6.14 5.04 0.04
N GLY A 104 -6.54 3.92 0.65
CA GLY A 104 -6.47 3.71 2.10
C GLY A 104 -5.31 2.82 2.54
N SER A 105 -4.44 2.43 1.61
CA SER A 105 -3.15 1.83 1.90
C SER A 105 -2.13 2.20 0.84
N HIS A 106 -0.86 2.05 1.15
CA HIS A 106 0.25 2.13 0.21
C HIS A 106 1.02 0.82 0.24
N ILE A 107 1.53 0.42 -0.93
CA ILE A 107 2.51 -0.65 -1.03
C ILE A 107 3.84 0.02 -1.40
N LEU A 108 4.89 -0.33 -0.67
CA LEU A 108 6.26 0.05 -0.99
C LEU A 108 7.06 -1.22 -1.28
N LEU A 109 7.96 -1.12 -2.25
CA LEU A 109 8.96 -2.14 -2.52
C LEU A 109 10.32 -1.65 -2.00
N GLU A 110 10.87 -2.37 -1.04
CA GLU A 110 12.19 -2.13 -0.49
C GLU A 110 13.15 -3.20 -1.02
N GLN A 111 14.29 -2.77 -1.53
CA GLN A 111 15.35 -3.66 -2.01
C GLN A 111 16.65 -3.26 -1.34
N GLY A 112 17.31 -4.21 -0.69
CA GLY A 112 18.59 -3.97 -0.01
C GLY A 112 18.97 -5.14 0.88
N HIS A 113 20.25 -5.22 1.25
CA HIS A 113 20.77 -6.26 2.15
C HIS A 113 20.47 -7.72 1.73
N GLY A 114 20.32 -7.98 0.43
CA GLY A 114 20.01 -9.31 -0.09
C GLY A 114 18.53 -9.71 0.01
N THR A 115 17.65 -8.78 0.41
CA THR A 115 16.20 -9.01 0.52
C THR A 115 15.39 -8.08 -0.39
N LEU A 116 14.19 -8.54 -0.71
CA LEU A 116 13.15 -7.79 -1.40
C LEU A 116 11.91 -7.80 -0.51
N LYS A 117 11.47 -6.65 -0.03
CA LYS A 117 10.42 -6.53 0.99
C LYS A 117 9.26 -5.69 0.47
N LEU A 118 8.06 -6.27 0.48
CA LEU A 118 6.81 -5.57 0.19
C LEU A 118 6.21 -5.08 1.51
N VAL A 119 6.10 -3.77 1.67
CA VAL A 119 5.59 -3.14 2.90
C VAL A 119 4.23 -2.51 2.63
N GLY A 120 3.21 -2.98 3.32
CA GLY A 120 1.87 -2.40 3.35
C GLY A 120 1.74 -1.36 4.45
N LEU A 121 1.54 -0.11 4.07
CA LEU A 121 1.27 1.01 4.97
C LEU A 121 -0.21 1.38 4.92
N GLU A 122 -0.95 1.05 5.97
CA GLU A 122 -2.35 1.45 6.06
C GLU A 122 -2.48 2.95 6.34
N VAL A 123 -3.27 3.63 5.52
CA VAL A 123 -3.69 4.99 5.79
C VAL A 123 -4.94 4.89 6.63
N GLY A 124 -4.74 4.84 7.95
CA GLY A 124 -5.77 4.46 8.91
C GLY A 124 -7.10 5.18 8.69
N THR A 125 -8.20 4.43 8.62
CA THR A 125 -9.56 4.94 8.68
C THR A 125 -9.91 5.30 10.13
N ALA A 126 -9.20 6.25 10.75
CA ALA A 126 -9.49 6.64 12.13
C ALA A 126 -11.00 6.98 12.25
N PRO A 127 -11.75 6.36 13.19
CA PRO A 127 -11.30 5.61 14.36
C PRO A 127 -11.25 4.07 14.25
N THR A 128 -11.54 3.47 13.09
CA THR A 128 -11.63 2.01 12.94
C THR A 128 -10.30 1.41 12.44
N PRO A 129 -9.58 0.61 13.24
CA PRO A 129 -8.41 -0.12 12.76
C PRO A 129 -8.83 -1.21 11.75
N ALA A 130 -7.92 -1.59 10.86
CA ALA A 130 -8.18 -2.70 9.94
C ALA A 130 -8.35 -4.02 10.72
N PRO A 131 -9.41 -4.80 10.44
CA PRO A 131 -9.58 -6.12 11.04
C PRO A 131 -8.46 -7.06 10.58
N ARG A 132 -8.05 -7.98 11.47
CA ARG A 132 -7.07 -9.03 11.17
C ARG A 132 -7.37 -9.74 9.83
N ALA A 133 -8.62 -10.18 9.64
CA ALA A 133 -8.99 -10.90 8.43
C ALA A 133 -8.86 -10.07 7.14
N PHE A 134 -8.97 -8.74 7.22
CA PHE A 134 -8.71 -7.87 6.07
C PHE A 134 -7.20 -7.78 5.77
N ILE A 135 -6.38 -7.64 6.81
CA ILE A 135 -4.91 -7.63 6.69
C ILE A 135 -4.43 -8.95 6.08
N ASP A 136 -4.89 -10.06 6.63
CA ASP A 136 -4.61 -11.42 6.16
C ASP A 136 -5.04 -11.61 4.70
N ALA A 137 -6.21 -11.09 4.31
CA ALA A 137 -6.68 -11.12 2.94
C ALA A 137 -5.77 -10.37 1.96
N GLY A 138 -5.27 -9.18 2.35
CA GLY A 138 -4.33 -8.41 1.54
C GLY A 138 -2.97 -9.12 1.36
N ALA A 139 -2.42 -9.67 2.44
CA ALA A 139 -1.17 -10.43 2.39
C ALA A 139 -1.31 -11.72 1.57
N ALA A 140 -2.40 -12.46 1.75
CA ALA A 140 -2.71 -13.68 1.01
C ALA A 140 -2.90 -13.42 -0.50
N LEU A 141 -3.59 -12.33 -0.88
CA LEU A 141 -3.71 -11.92 -2.28
C LEU A 141 -2.37 -11.56 -2.89
N THR A 142 -1.52 -10.86 -2.13
CA THR A 142 -0.18 -10.45 -2.60
C THR A 142 0.69 -11.68 -2.87
N LEU A 143 0.74 -12.63 -1.93
CA LEU A 143 1.50 -13.88 -2.13
C LEU A 143 0.92 -14.72 -3.27
N GLY A 144 -0.41 -14.85 -3.34
CA GLY A 144 -1.08 -15.58 -4.41
C GLY A 144 -0.78 -14.98 -5.79
N LEU A 145 -0.72 -13.64 -5.89
CA LEU A 145 -0.34 -12.95 -7.12
C LEU A 145 1.11 -13.25 -7.51
N ILE A 146 2.04 -13.23 -6.55
CA ILE A 146 3.45 -13.60 -6.79
C ILE A 146 3.54 -15.04 -7.32
N HIS A 147 2.83 -15.98 -6.69
CA HIS A 147 2.81 -17.38 -7.12
C HIS A 147 2.11 -17.59 -8.47
N TRP A 148 1.14 -16.74 -8.82
CA TRP A 148 0.52 -16.75 -10.13
C TRP A 148 1.49 -16.26 -11.22
N LEU A 149 2.25 -15.19 -10.94
CA LEU A 149 3.26 -14.64 -11.84
C LEU A 149 4.48 -15.56 -12.00
N THR A 150 4.78 -16.37 -10.97
CA THR A 150 5.93 -17.29 -10.93
C THR A 150 5.46 -18.72 -10.61
N PRO A 151 4.70 -19.36 -11.51
CA PRO A 151 4.02 -20.63 -11.24
C PRO A 151 4.99 -21.82 -11.05
N HIS A 152 6.25 -21.69 -11.49
CA HIS A 152 7.27 -22.73 -11.36
C HIS A 152 8.10 -22.58 -10.08
N GLU A 153 8.38 -21.35 -9.67
CA GLU A 153 9.28 -21.04 -8.55
C GLU A 153 8.53 -20.92 -7.22
N LYS A 154 7.35 -20.28 -7.22
CA LYS A 154 6.51 -20.01 -6.03
C LYS A 154 7.33 -19.66 -4.78
N PRO A 155 8.06 -18.52 -4.81
CA PRO A 155 8.94 -18.16 -3.72
C PRO A 155 8.17 -17.93 -2.42
N MET A 156 8.59 -18.60 -1.35
CA MET A 156 8.04 -18.37 -0.02
C MET A 156 8.69 -17.13 0.64
N PRO A 157 7.94 -16.38 1.47
CA PRO A 157 8.53 -15.33 2.28
C PRO A 157 9.57 -15.88 3.26
N LEU A 158 10.68 -15.15 3.43
CA LEU A 158 11.64 -15.33 4.51
C LEU A 158 11.12 -14.84 5.86
N ALA A 159 10.21 -13.86 5.84
CA ALA A 159 9.52 -13.34 7.01
C ALA A 159 8.20 -12.69 6.60
N ALA A 160 7.19 -12.78 7.47
CA ALA A 160 5.96 -12.02 7.37
C ALA A 160 5.70 -11.26 8.67
N GLU A 161 5.41 -9.96 8.55
CA GLU A 161 5.16 -9.08 9.69
C GLU A 161 3.72 -8.59 9.65
N PHE A 162 3.05 -8.57 10.79
CA PHE A 162 1.65 -8.16 10.93
C PHE A 162 1.50 -7.15 12.07
N THR A 163 0.65 -6.14 11.85
CA THR A 163 0.41 -5.07 12.83
C THR A 163 -0.46 -5.49 14.00
N TYR A 164 -1.22 -6.58 13.86
CA TYR A 164 -2.10 -7.09 14.90
C TYR A 164 -1.34 -7.98 15.90
N PRO A 165 -1.84 -8.13 17.15
CA PRO A 165 -1.25 -9.02 18.16
C PRO A 165 -1.29 -10.49 17.76
N GLN A 166 -0.32 -11.28 18.23
CA GLN A 166 -0.24 -12.70 17.91
C GLN A 166 -1.55 -13.45 18.24
N PRO A 167 -2.17 -14.14 17.26
CA PRO A 167 -3.34 -15.00 17.50
C PRO A 167 -2.99 -16.24 18.32
N GLU A 168 -3.99 -16.85 18.95
CA GLU A 168 -3.83 -18.11 19.70
C GLU A 168 -3.37 -19.28 18.81
N ASN A 169 -3.86 -19.33 17.58
CA ASN A 169 -3.46 -20.31 16.57
C ASN A 169 -2.87 -19.60 15.34
N THR A 170 -1.64 -19.96 15.00
CA THR A 170 -0.90 -19.41 13.86
C THR A 170 -0.62 -20.45 12.77
N GLU A 171 -1.13 -21.68 12.87
CA GLU A 171 -0.79 -22.78 11.95
C GLU A 171 -1.08 -22.43 10.49
N ARG A 172 -2.26 -21.86 10.20
CA ARG A 172 -2.63 -21.49 8.83
C ARG A 172 -1.81 -20.32 8.29
N LEU A 173 -1.44 -19.38 9.16
CA LEU A 173 -0.52 -18.30 8.80
C LEU A 173 0.86 -18.87 8.45
N GLN A 174 1.37 -19.81 9.25
CA GLN A 174 2.68 -20.44 9.03
C GLN A 174 2.68 -21.30 7.76
N GLN A 175 1.61 -22.04 7.51
CA GLN A 175 1.45 -22.82 6.28
C GLN A 175 1.49 -21.93 5.03
N LEU A 176 0.92 -20.73 5.11
CA LEU A 176 0.83 -19.83 3.96
C LEU A 176 2.07 -18.94 3.80
N PHE A 177 2.62 -18.40 4.88
CA PHE A 177 3.68 -17.38 4.84
C PHE A 177 5.04 -17.87 5.33
N GLY A 178 5.14 -19.09 5.84
CA GLY A 178 6.35 -19.64 6.45
C GLY A 178 6.39 -19.47 7.98
N GLU A 179 7.38 -20.10 8.62
CA GLU A 179 7.46 -20.17 10.09
C GLU A 179 7.84 -18.85 10.76
N ASN A 180 8.55 -17.97 10.05
CA ASN A 180 9.07 -16.71 10.58
C ASN A 180 8.00 -15.60 10.53
N LEU A 181 7.07 -15.66 11.48
CA LEU A 181 6.00 -14.68 11.63
C LEU A 181 6.30 -13.72 12.78
N ARG A 182 6.09 -12.42 12.55
CA ARG A 182 6.17 -11.39 13.60
C ARG A 182 4.86 -10.65 13.72
N PHE A 183 4.42 -10.48 14.96
CA PHE A 183 3.15 -9.83 15.29
C PHE A 183 3.40 -8.55 16.09
N SER A 184 2.39 -7.69 16.18
CA SER A 184 2.53 -6.34 16.77
C SER A 184 3.65 -5.52 16.12
N ALA A 185 3.93 -5.78 14.84
CA ALA A 185 4.90 -5.05 14.05
C ALA A 185 4.38 -3.64 13.73
N PRO A 186 5.24 -2.66 13.42
CA PRO A 186 4.78 -1.32 13.05
C PRO A 186 4.00 -1.30 11.73
N HIS A 187 4.28 -2.24 10.82
CA HIS A 187 3.70 -2.32 9.48
C HIS A 187 3.48 -3.77 9.06
N ASN A 188 2.58 -3.99 8.10
CA ASN A 188 2.40 -5.30 7.49
C ASN A 188 3.47 -5.48 6.40
N SER A 189 4.16 -6.62 6.34
CA SER A 189 5.18 -6.85 5.32
C SER A 189 5.34 -8.31 4.92
N LEU A 190 5.79 -8.54 3.67
CA LEU A 190 6.28 -9.83 3.19
C LEU A 190 7.71 -9.64 2.67
N THR A 191 8.66 -10.35 3.27
CA THR A 191 10.09 -10.26 2.93
C THR A 191 10.51 -11.50 2.17
N PHE A 192 11.21 -11.35 1.05
CA PHE A 192 11.73 -12.42 0.22
C PHE A 192 13.23 -12.27 0.00
N HIS A 193 13.88 -13.31 -0.54
CA HIS A 193 15.26 -13.19 -1.01
C HIS A 193 15.30 -12.31 -2.27
N GLU A 194 16.23 -11.36 -2.36
CA GLU A 194 16.37 -10.46 -3.51
C GLU A 194 16.47 -11.18 -4.88
N LYS A 195 17.00 -12.41 -4.91
CA LYS A 195 17.11 -13.23 -6.13
C LYS A 195 15.78 -13.48 -6.83
N ILE A 196 14.66 -13.39 -6.12
CA ILE A 196 13.34 -13.55 -6.76
C ILE A 196 13.08 -12.42 -7.77
N SER A 197 13.75 -11.27 -7.63
CA SER A 197 13.64 -10.14 -8.55
C SER A 197 14.03 -10.50 -9.98
N ASP A 198 14.92 -11.49 -10.14
CA ASP A 198 15.45 -11.91 -11.44
C ASP A 198 14.62 -13.01 -12.10
N TYR A 199 13.57 -13.51 -11.42
CA TYR A 199 12.68 -14.51 -12.00
C TYR A 199 11.97 -13.93 -13.22
N THR A 200 12.20 -14.54 -14.37
CA THR A 200 11.54 -14.15 -15.62
C THR A 200 10.09 -14.58 -15.59
N LEU A 201 9.18 -13.70 -15.97
CA LEU A 201 7.75 -14.04 -15.97
C LEU A 201 7.41 -14.88 -17.21
N PRO A 202 6.67 -15.99 -17.09
CA PRO A 202 6.20 -16.75 -18.25
C PRO A 202 5.29 -15.95 -19.18
N THR A 203 4.66 -14.90 -18.66
CA THR A 203 3.78 -13.98 -19.39
C THR A 203 4.50 -12.73 -19.92
N ALA A 204 5.83 -12.65 -19.76
CA ALA A 204 6.62 -11.51 -20.22
C ALA A 204 6.45 -11.31 -21.73
N ASP A 205 6.20 -10.06 -22.13
CA ASP A 205 6.15 -9.64 -23.52
C ASP A 205 6.58 -8.18 -23.58
N GLU A 206 7.78 -7.92 -24.12
CA GLU A 206 8.40 -6.60 -24.11
C GLU A 206 7.59 -5.55 -24.89
N ALA A 207 7.02 -5.94 -26.03
CA ALA A 207 6.23 -5.03 -26.85
C ALA A 207 4.92 -4.64 -26.17
N LEU A 208 4.24 -5.62 -25.57
CA LEU A 208 3.05 -5.37 -24.76
C LEU A 208 3.38 -4.59 -23.49
N HIS A 209 4.53 -4.82 -22.87
CA HIS A 209 4.94 -4.17 -21.63
C HIS A 209 4.98 -2.64 -21.77
N VAL A 210 5.62 -2.15 -22.84
CA VAL A 210 5.69 -0.70 -23.11
C VAL A 210 4.29 -0.12 -23.28
N MET A 211 3.44 -0.73 -24.11
CA MET A 211 2.07 -0.25 -24.35
C MET A 211 1.21 -0.28 -23.08
N HIS A 212 1.29 -1.34 -22.28
CA HIS A 212 0.54 -1.45 -21.04
C HIS A 212 1.02 -0.47 -19.97
N GLN A 213 2.33 -0.21 -19.91
CA GLN A 213 2.89 0.77 -18.99
C GLN A 213 2.44 2.18 -19.35
N GLU A 214 2.48 2.57 -20.63
CA GLU A 214 1.96 3.86 -21.09
C GLU A 214 0.48 4.03 -20.76
N TYR A 215 -0.33 3.00 -21.00
CA TYR A 215 -1.75 3.01 -20.66
C TYR A 215 -1.98 3.15 -19.14
N ALA A 216 -1.29 2.34 -18.32
CA ALA A 216 -1.40 2.40 -16.86
C ALA A 216 -0.94 3.77 -16.32
N GLN A 217 0.13 4.32 -16.88
CA GLN A 217 0.63 5.64 -16.53
C GLN A 217 -0.37 6.74 -16.89
N ALA A 218 -0.96 6.70 -18.09
CA ALA A 218 -2.01 7.65 -18.50
C ALA A 218 -3.24 7.57 -17.56
N ARG A 219 -3.64 6.35 -17.15
CA ARG A 219 -4.72 6.16 -16.18
C ARG A 219 -4.39 6.71 -14.80
N LEU A 220 -3.14 6.54 -14.35
CA LEU A 220 -2.64 7.13 -13.12
C LEU A 220 -2.64 8.66 -13.23
N ASP A 221 -2.15 9.21 -14.33
CA ASP A 221 -2.15 10.64 -14.59
C ASP A 221 -3.57 11.22 -14.67
N ASP A 222 -4.53 10.53 -15.28
CA ASP A 222 -5.95 10.92 -15.26
C ASP A 222 -6.53 10.95 -13.85
N MET A 223 -6.25 9.92 -13.03
CA MET A 223 -6.70 9.87 -11.64
C MET A 223 -6.07 10.99 -10.82
N VAL A 224 -4.78 11.23 -11.01
CA VAL A 224 -4.06 12.36 -10.39
C VAL A 224 -4.67 13.66 -10.88
N ASN A 225 -4.83 13.87 -12.20
CA ASN A 225 -5.40 15.09 -12.77
C ASN A 225 -6.83 15.37 -12.29
N GLY A 226 -7.61 14.32 -11.98
CA GLY A 226 -8.94 14.40 -11.38
C GLY A 226 -8.97 14.65 -9.87
N SER A 227 -7.90 14.35 -9.12
CA SER A 227 -7.78 14.58 -7.67
C SER A 227 -6.79 15.70 -7.37
N ILE A 228 -7.28 16.77 -6.77
CA ILE A 228 -6.42 17.88 -6.35
C ILE A 228 -5.46 17.44 -5.26
N ALA A 229 -5.87 16.56 -4.33
CA ALA A 229 -4.97 16.04 -3.31
C ALA A 229 -3.80 15.24 -3.91
N ALA A 230 -4.07 14.37 -4.88
CA ALA A 230 -3.02 13.59 -5.54
C ALA A 230 -2.01 14.48 -6.28
N ARG A 231 -2.49 15.53 -6.97
CA ARG A 231 -1.61 16.54 -7.62
C ARG A 231 -0.75 17.27 -6.61
N VAL A 232 -1.34 17.67 -5.48
CA VAL A 232 -0.60 18.32 -4.39
C VAL A 232 0.48 17.39 -3.85
N VAL A 233 0.17 16.12 -3.55
CA VAL A 233 1.18 15.15 -3.05
C VAL A 233 2.34 14.97 -4.03
N ARG A 234 2.05 14.83 -5.33
CA ARG A 234 3.09 14.72 -6.37
C ARG A 234 4.04 15.92 -6.35
N LEU A 235 3.50 17.13 -6.36
CA LEU A 235 4.30 18.36 -6.32
C LEU A 235 5.09 18.50 -4.99
N LEU A 236 4.48 18.11 -3.87
CA LEU A 236 5.15 18.10 -2.57
C LEU A 236 6.36 17.17 -2.58
N VAL A 237 6.21 15.95 -3.09
CA VAL A 237 7.31 14.98 -3.18
C VAL A 237 8.42 15.48 -4.10
N GLU A 238 8.06 16.00 -5.27
CA GLU A 238 9.02 16.56 -6.24
C GLU A 238 9.82 17.72 -5.64
N GLN A 239 9.15 18.67 -4.98
CA GLN A 239 9.83 19.85 -4.42
C GLN A 239 10.64 19.51 -3.15
N LEU A 240 10.11 18.65 -2.26
CA LEU A 240 10.84 18.21 -1.07
C LEU A 240 12.11 17.43 -1.44
N THR A 241 12.09 16.60 -2.49
CA THR A 241 13.30 15.87 -2.91
C THR A 241 14.38 16.79 -3.49
N GLN A 242 14.00 17.98 -3.96
CA GLN A 242 14.94 19.05 -4.37
C GLN A 242 15.41 19.92 -3.19
N GLY A 243 14.94 19.65 -1.98
CA GLY A 243 15.25 20.44 -0.79
C GLY A 243 14.46 21.74 -0.65
N LEU A 244 13.37 21.88 -1.40
CA LEU A 244 12.45 23.00 -1.27
C LEU A 244 11.39 22.70 -0.21
N ASN A 245 10.89 23.75 0.45
CA ASN A 245 9.81 23.64 1.41
C ASN A 245 8.55 24.36 0.89
N PRO A 246 7.75 23.71 0.04
CA PRO A 246 6.56 24.31 -0.55
C PRO A 246 5.58 24.84 0.49
N SER A 247 5.20 26.09 0.33
CA SER A 247 4.02 26.67 0.93
C SER A 247 2.76 26.31 0.13
N LEU A 248 1.61 26.39 0.79
CA LEU A 248 0.32 26.23 0.14
C LEU A 248 0.12 27.23 -1.03
N SER A 249 0.72 28.42 -0.96
CA SER A 249 0.60 29.42 -2.04
C SER A 249 1.35 28.97 -3.29
N GLU A 250 2.60 28.53 -3.14
CA GLU A 250 3.44 28.09 -4.27
C GLU A 250 2.85 26.87 -4.98
N ILE A 251 2.28 25.93 -4.21
CA ILE A 251 1.57 24.78 -4.78
C ILE A 251 0.28 25.22 -5.49
N ALA A 252 -0.46 26.18 -4.93
CA ALA A 252 -1.64 26.73 -5.60
C ALA A 252 -1.27 27.40 -6.93
N ASP A 253 -0.21 28.20 -6.94
CA ASP A 253 0.28 28.90 -8.13
C ASP A 253 0.75 27.90 -9.20
N THR A 254 1.48 26.85 -8.81
CA THR A 254 1.90 25.76 -9.71
C THR A 254 0.71 25.04 -10.34
N LEU A 255 -0.39 24.92 -9.60
CA LEU A 255 -1.64 24.32 -10.08
C LEU A 255 -2.55 25.33 -10.81
N SER A 256 -2.13 26.59 -10.98
CA SER A 256 -2.93 27.69 -11.52
C SER A 256 -4.25 27.90 -10.76
N MET A 257 -4.21 27.77 -9.43
CA MET A 257 -5.34 27.94 -8.53
C MET A 257 -5.07 29.04 -7.51
N SER A 258 -6.13 29.70 -7.03
CA SER A 258 -6.00 30.55 -5.83
C SER A 258 -5.80 29.68 -4.58
N LYS A 259 -5.12 30.20 -3.55
CA LYS A 259 -4.98 29.54 -2.24
C LYS A 259 -6.31 29.04 -1.67
N ARG A 260 -7.36 29.88 -1.76
CA ARG A 260 -8.71 29.57 -1.28
C ARG A 260 -9.35 28.44 -2.08
N SER A 261 -9.18 28.46 -3.41
CA SER A 261 -9.69 27.41 -4.29
C SER A 261 -9.01 26.07 -4.02
N LEU A 262 -7.69 26.08 -3.79
CA LEU A 262 -6.94 24.87 -3.45
C LEU A 262 -7.37 24.30 -2.10
N GLN A 263 -7.49 25.14 -1.05
CA GLN A 263 -7.99 24.71 0.26
C GLN A 263 -9.39 24.09 0.15
N HIS A 264 -10.32 24.77 -0.52
CA HIS A 264 -11.68 24.27 -0.70
C HIS A 264 -11.71 22.96 -1.50
N ALA A 265 -10.83 22.79 -2.50
CA ALA A 265 -10.74 21.54 -3.25
C ALA A 265 -10.23 20.37 -2.39
N LEU A 266 -9.20 20.61 -1.57
CA LEU A 266 -8.67 19.63 -0.61
C LEU A 266 -9.72 19.27 0.46
N GLU A 267 -10.46 20.27 0.98
CA GLU A 267 -11.55 20.06 1.93
C GLU A 267 -12.67 19.18 1.36
N ARG A 268 -13.00 19.35 0.07
CA ARG A 268 -13.95 18.46 -0.62
C ARG A 268 -13.45 17.03 -0.72
N GLU A 269 -12.14 16.84 -0.77
CA GLU A 269 -11.48 15.54 -0.71
C GLU A 269 -11.21 15.07 0.75
N THR A 270 -11.74 15.80 1.75
CA THR A 270 -11.61 15.51 3.19
C THR A 270 -10.17 15.48 3.71
N VAL A 271 -9.28 16.24 3.08
CA VAL A 271 -7.86 16.35 3.46
C VAL A 271 -7.44 17.81 3.56
N SER A 272 -6.36 18.07 4.28
CA SER A 272 -5.74 19.41 4.36
C SER A 272 -4.32 19.38 3.80
N PHE A 273 -3.86 20.53 3.32
CA PHE A 273 -2.48 20.68 2.85
C PHE A 273 -1.44 20.29 3.91
N THR A 274 -1.68 20.65 5.17
CA THR A 274 -0.78 20.32 6.28
C THR A 274 -0.67 18.82 6.49
N GLN A 275 -1.78 18.08 6.40
CA GLN A 275 -1.79 16.61 6.47
C GLN A 275 -0.99 16.01 5.32
N LEU A 276 -1.25 16.43 4.08
CA LEU A 276 -0.54 15.92 2.89
C LEU A 276 0.96 16.22 2.94
N LEU A 277 1.35 17.40 3.40
CA LEU A 277 2.75 17.78 3.60
C LEU A 277 3.42 16.94 4.70
N GLU A 278 2.71 16.69 5.80
CA GLU A 278 3.23 15.86 6.89
C GLU A 278 3.43 14.41 6.45
N GLU A 279 2.43 13.82 5.78
CA GLU A 279 2.50 12.45 5.24
C GLU A 279 3.61 12.31 4.19
N SER A 280 3.77 13.29 3.31
CA SER A 280 4.84 13.29 2.29
C SER A 280 6.22 13.34 2.94
N ARG A 281 6.40 14.16 3.98
CA ARG A 281 7.65 14.23 4.74
C ARG A 281 7.94 12.94 5.49
N LEU A 282 6.93 12.33 6.11
CA LEU A 282 7.08 11.06 6.81
C LEU A 282 7.58 9.98 5.85
N LYS A 283 6.95 9.84 4.67
CA LYS A 283 7.32 8.88 3.63
C LYS A 283 8.76 9.09 3.15
N LEU A 284 9.13 10.33 2.84
CA LEU A 284 10.49 10.65 2.40
C LEU A 284 11.53 10.50 3.52
N ALA A 285 11.18 10.85 4.76
CA ALA A 285 12.05 10.64 5.93
C ALA A 285 12.37 9.16 6.12
N HIS A 286 11.36 8.31 6.01
CA HIS A 286 11.53 6.87 6.06
C HIS A 286 12.51 6.41 4.98
N ASN A 287 12.25 6.77 3.72
CA ASN A 287 13.11 6.38 2.59
C ASN A 287 14.56 6.86 2.79
N PHE A 288 14.78 8.12 3.17
CA PHE A 288 16.14 8.61 3.39
C PHE A 288 16.83 7.99 4.61
N LEU A 289 16.11 7.69 5.69
CA LEU A 289 16.71 7.11 6.89
C LEU A 289 17.06 5.63 6.71
N ARG A 290 16.29 4.89 5.90
CA ARG A 290 16.44 3.45 5.69
C ARG A 290 17.25 3.10 4.44
N ASN A 291 17.06 3.84 3.35
CA ASN A 291 17.57 3.48 2.01
C ASN A 291 18.73 4.37 1.56
N SER A 292 19.29 5.20 2.44
CA SER A 292 20.42 6.07 2.10
C SER A 292 21.36 6.31 3.27
N ASN A 293 22.64 6.52 2.95
CA ASN A 293 23.66 6.96 3.92
C ASN A 293 23.71 8.49 4.06
N ARG A 294 22.64 9.21 3.68
CA ARG A 294 22.58 10.68 3.78
C ARG A 294 22.69 11.10 5.24
N SER A 295 23.39 12.20 5.53
CA SER A 295 23.49 12.70 6.91
C SER A 295 22.13 13.16 7.43
N LEU A 296 21.87 13.05 8.74
CA LEU A 296 20.63 13.57 9.34
C LEU A 296 20.45 15.07 9.08
N LYS A 297 21.57 15.80 8.99
CA LYS A 297 21.62 17.21 8.57
C LYS A 297 21.07 17.39 7.16
N TYR A 298 21.51 16.57 6.20
CA TYR A 298 21.02 16.61 4.83
C TYR A 298 19.54 16.26 4.75
N ILE A 299 19.10 15.20 5.45
CA ILE A 299 17.70 14.78 5.44
C ILE A 299 16.80 15.85 6.03
N SER A 300 17.19 16.41 7.18
CA SER A 300 16.48 17.53 7.82
C SER A 300 16.31 18.69 6.85
N ALA A 301 17.39 19.11 6.17
CA ALA A 301 17.34 20.20 5.20
C ALA A 301 16.46 19.86 3.98
N THR A 302 16.61 18.65 3.44
CA THR A 302 15.87 18.18 2.25
C THR A 302 14.38 18.16 2.51
N LEU A 303 13.94 17.68 3.67
CA LEU A 303 12.53 17.64 4.04
C LEU A 303 11.96 18.99 4.51
N GLY A 304 12.75 20.06 4.41
CA GLY A 304 12.31 21.42 4.75
C GLY A 304 12.16 21.67 6.26
N PHE A 305 12.87 20.93 7.11
CA PHE A 305 12.95 21.24 8.54
C PHE A 305 13.96 22.36 8.79
N ARG A 306 13.62 23.28 9.70
CA ARG A 306 14.49 24.41 10.10
C ARG A 306 15.82 23.95 10.70
N ASP A 307 15.78 22.87 11.49
CA ASP A 307 16.96 22.30 12.14
C ASP A 307 16.76 20.81 12.42
N GLN A 308 17.86 20.14 12.75
CA GLN A 308 17.85 18.71 13.09
C GLN A 308 17.00 18.41 14.33
N SER A 309 16.85 19.36 15.26
CA SER A 309 16.02 19.21 16.46
C SER A 309 14.53 19.09 16.10
N SER A 310 14.08 19.86 15.11
CA SER A 310 12.71 19.83 14.58
C SER A 310 12.44 18.52 13.84
N PHE A 311 13.40 18.05 13.05
CA PHE A 311 13.33 16.72 12.43
C PHE A 311 13.32 15.60 13.48
N HIS A 312 14.11 15.73 14.55
CA HIS A 312 14.13 14.77 15.65
C HIS A 312 12.77 14.64 16.34
N LYS A 313 12.11 15.76 16.65
CA LYS A 313 10.75 15.76 17.23
C LYS A 313 9.74 15.12 16.27
N ALA A 314 9.83 15.41 14.98
CA ALA A 314 8.97 14.79 13.97
C ALA A 314 9.20 13.28 13.89
N SER A 315 10.45 12.81 13.87
CA SER A 315 10.80 11.38 13.91
C SER A 315 10.27 10.68 15.17
N MET A 316 10.36 11.32 16.35
CA MET A 316 9.78 10.77 17.57
C MET A 316 8.26 10.60 17.46
N ARG A 317 7.57 11.57 16.86
CA ARG A 317 6.12 11.54 16.65
C ARG A 317 5.71 10.48 15.62
N TRP A 318 6.45 10.35 14.52
CA TRP A 318 6.10 9.47 13.40
C TRP A 318 6.52 8.03 13.62
N PHE A 319 7.72 7.82 14.15
CA PHE A 319 8.36 6.51 14.23
C PHE A 319 8.51 6.01 15.68
N GLY A 320 8.10 6.82 16.67
CA GLY A 320 8.25 6.50 18.08
C GLY A 320 9.70 6.58 18.60
N MET A 321 10.66 6.98 17.75
CA MET A 321 12.08 6.95 18.09
C MET A 321 12.94 8.01 17.36
N PRO A 322 14.14 8.32 17.87
CA PRO A 322 15.09 9.23 17.23
C PRO A 322 15.49 8.78 15.82
N PRO A 323 15.79 9.72 14.89
CA PRO A 323 16.18 9.37 13.52
C PRO A 323 17.39 8.44 13.42
N SER A 324 18.39 8.63 14.29
CA SER A 324 19.59 7.79 14.34
C SER A 324 19.27 6.37 14.79
N GLN A 325 18.39 6.22 15.77
CA GLN A 325 17.90 4.91 16.21
C GLN A 325 17.04 4.27 15.12
N TYR A 326 16.15 5.03 14.48
CA TYR A 326 15.33 4.53 13.37
C TYR A 326 16.17 4.03 12.19
N ARG A 327 17.27 4.73 11.88
CA ARG A 327 18.26 4.32 10.87
C ARG A 327 19.00 3.05 11.27
N ASN A 328 19.54 3.04 12.50
CA ASN A 328 20.41 1.97 12.98
C ASN A 328 19.66 0.79 13.59
N ARG A 329 18.33 0.85 13.63
CA ARG A 329 17.48 -0.28 13.97
C ARG A 329 17.76 -1.35 12.92
N GLN A 330 18.72 -2.22 13.23
CA GLN A 330 18.77 -3.54 12.65
C GLN A 330 17.38 -4.11 12.91
N GLU A 331 16.73 -4.61 11.87
CA GLU A 331 15.50 -5.36 12.05
C GLU A 331 15.89 -6.57 12.89
N GLU A 332 15.86 -6.45 14.22
CA GLU A 332 16.23 -7.52 15.14
C GLU A 332 15.39 -8.74 14.78
N CYS A 333 16.11 -9.84 14.53
CA CYS A 333 15.65 -11.12 13.98
C CYS A 333 14.44 -11.72 14.72
#